data_AF-A0AAW6UKC0-F1
#
_entry.id   AF-A0AAW6UKC0-F1
#
_cell.length_a   1.000
_cell.length_b   1.000
_cell.length_c   1.000
_cell.angle_alpha   90.00
_cell.angle_beta   90.00
_cell.angle_gamma   90.00
#
_symmetry.space_group_name_H-M   'P 1'
#
loop_
_entity.id
_entity.type
_entity.pdbx_description
1 polymer ?
#
loop_
_entity_poly.entity_id
_entity_poly.type
_entity_poly.pdbx_seq_one_letter_code
_entity_poly.pdbx_strand_id
1 'polypeptide(L)'
;MNLMSVSQYAKHSGMSRQALYNWEAKQGFPARVDGKIDQEACDKYLSRYRDSHDPRIKNNASTVKHKSTRHNTLTKMSVAEIKQALAECGQSELHQNDDERAQLAAKAVGLYLSQGDYNPPITFGGYRLSIVETPEFESGHIIAGGAFGLSVDDVIFECLDYTLTLMPDETEETAMREVIPSLLYSLVSID
;
A
#
# COMPACT_ATOMS: atom_id res chain seq x y z
N MET A 1 31.02 -3.64 21.41
CA MET A 1 29.92 -2.83 21.98
C MET A 1 29.71 -1.56 21.18
N ASN A 2 28.84 -1.62 20.18
CA ASN A 2 28.43 -0.44 19.40
C ASN A 2 27.06 0.04 19.91
N LEU A 3 27.01 1.25 20.47
CA LEU A 3 25.79 1.81 21.06
C LEU A 3 25.09 2.71 20.04
N MET A 4 23.88 2.33 19.66
CA MET A 4 23.07 3.04 18.67
C MET A 4 21.81 3.64 19.31
N SER A 5 21.34 4.76 18.77
CA SER A 5 19.96 5.19 19.06
C SER A 5 18.96 4.19 18.48
N VAL A 6 17.74 4.17 19.02
CA VAL A 6 16.62 3.33 18.54
C VAL A 6 16.40 3.49 17.03
N SER A 7 16.48 4.72 16.52
CA SER A 7 16.30 5.02 15.10
C SER A 7 17.42 4.49 14.21
N GLN A 8 18.67 4.57 14.69
CA GLN A 8 19.84 4.04 13.99
C GLN A 8 19.82 2.51 13.97
N TYR A 9 19.47 1.88 15.10
CA TYR A 9 19.41 0.42 15.20
C TYR A 9 18.24 -0.17 14.40
N ALA A 10 17.07 0.48 14.40
CA ALA A 10 15.94 0.08 13.57
C ALA A 10 16.32 0.07 12.07
N LYS A 11 17.04 1.10 11.61
CA LYS A 11 17.57 1.16 10.24
C LYS A 11 18.61 0.07 9.97
N HIS A 12 19.54 -0.15 10.90
CA HIS A 12 20.57 -1.21 10.80
C HIS A 12 19.96 -2.61 10.69
N SER A 13 18.93 -2.88 11.49
CA SER A 13 18.28 -4.19 11.55
C SER A 13 17.19 -4.40 10.49
N GLY A 14 16.89 -3.38 9.68
CA GLY A 14 15.90 -3.45 8.61
C GLY A 14 14.45 -3.52 9.10
N MET A 15 14.14 -2.93 10.26
CA MET A 15 12.78 -2.91 10.83
C MET A 15 12.31 -1.50 11.19
N SER A 16 11.01 -1.31 11.37
CA SER A 16 10.46 -0.05 11.85
C SER A 16 10.77 0.18 13.33
N ARG A 17 10.73 1.45 13.79
CA ARG A 17 10.91 1.77 15.21
C ARG A 17 9.82 1.14 16.07
N GLN A 18 8.60 1.05 15.55
CA GLN A 18 7.48 0.40 16.22
C GLN A 18 7.72 -1.10 16.40
N ALA A 19 8.25 -1.77 15.37
CA ALA A 19 8.64 -3.17 15.48
C ALA A 19 9.72 -3.37 16.56
N LEU A 20 10.69 -2.46 16.62
CA LEU A 20 11.73 -2.49 17.65
C LEU A 20 11.16 -2.30 19.07
N TYR A 21 10.21 -1.38 19.29
CA TYR A 21 9.52 -1.23 20.58
C TYR A 21 8.71 -2.48 20.96
N ASN A 22 8.07 -3.12 20.00
CA ASN A 22 7.36 -4.38 20.22
C ASN A 22 8.33 -5.52 20.61
N TRP A 23 9.56 -5.50 20.12
CA TRP A 23 10.61 -6.42 20.55
C TRP A 23 11.15 -6.10 21.94
N GLU A 24 11.37 -4.83 22.26
CA GLU A 24 11.76 -4.39 23.61
C GLU A 24 10.73 -4.75 24.68
N ALA A 25 9.45 -4.80 24.32
CA ALA A 25 8.36 -5.21 25.20
C ALA A 25 8.36 -6.73 25.51
N LYS A 26 9.13 -7.55 24.77
CA LYS A 26 9.21 -9.00 25.03
C LYS A 26 10.20 -9.30 26.14
N GLN A 27 9.81 -10.22 27.03
CA GLN A 27 10.66 -10.65 28.12
C GLN A 27 11.96 -11.29 27.60
N GLY A 28 13.10 -10.81 28.09
CA GLY A 28 14.42 -11.31 27.73
C GLY A 28 15.09 -10.60 26.55
N PHE A 29 14.44 -9.60 25.93
CA PHE A 29 15.12 -8.70 24.99
C PHE A 29 16.22 -7.90 25.72
N PRO A 30 17.41 -7.69 25.11
CA PRO A 30 18.49 -6.95 25.75
C PRO A 30 18.07 -5.55 26.18
N ALA A 31 18.33 -5.21 27.44
CA ALA A 31 18.04 -3.88 27.97
C ALA A 31 18.96 -2.83 27.34
N ARG A 32 18.51 -1.58 27.32
CA ARG A 32 19.32 -0.46 26.86
C ARG A 32 20.49 -0.22 27.80
N VAL A 33 21.64 0.12 27.22
CA VAL A 33 22.85 0.55 27.93
C VAL A 33 22.96 2.06 27.75
N ASP A 34 22.93 2.82 28.86
CA ASP A 34 22.92 4.29 28.86
C ASP A 34 21.83 4.90 27.94
N GLY A 35 20.65 4.28 27.93
CA GLY A 35 19.53 4.70 27.08
C GLY A 35 19.69 4.40 25.59
N LYS A 36 20.75 3.67 25.18
CA LYS A 36 21.04 3.28 23.81
C LYS A 36 20.95 1.76 23.62
N ILE A 37 20.78 1.35 22.37
CA ILE A 37 20.74 -0.05 21.96
C ILE A 37 22.17 -0.58 21.82
N ASP A 38 22.49 -1.65 22.54
CA ASP A 38 23.69 -2.45 22.28
C ASP A 38 23.46 -3.32 21.05
N GLN A 39 24.09 -2.94 19.94
CA GLN A 39 23.93 -3.61 18.65
C GLN A 39 24.28 -5.10 18.72
N GLU A 40 25.38 -5.46 19.37
CA GLU A 40 25.89 -6.84 19.39
C GLU A 40 24.98 -7.76 20.18
N ALA A 41 24.50 -7.29 21.33
CA ALA A 41 23.56 -8.03 22.17
C ALA A 41 22.21 -8.22 21.46
N CYS A 42 21.69 -7.17 20.83
CA CYS A 42 20.41 -7.20 20.13
C CYS A 42 20.47 -8.05 18.85
N ASP A 43 21.54 -7.95 18.06
CA ASP A 43 21.71 -8.76 16.86
C ASP A 43 21.80 -10.26 17.22
N LYS A 44 22.53 -10.61 18.30
CA LYS A 44 22.63 -11.98 18.82
C LYS A 44 21.32 -12.52 19.39
N TYR A 45 20.48 -11.65 19.95
CA TYR A 45 19.15 -12.03 20.40
C TYR A 45 18.22 -12.28 19.21
N LEU A 46 18.16 -11.34 18.27
CA LEU A 46 17.32 -11.42 17.08
C LEU A 46 17.73 -12.56 16.14
N SER A 47 19.01 -12.91 16.07
CA SER A 47 19.48 -14.03 15.25
C SER A 47 18.88 -15.38 15.65
N ARG A 48 18.39 -15.53 16.89
CA ARG A 48 17.71 -16.75 17.36
C ARG A 48 16.30 -16.91 16.79
N TYR A 49 15.69 -15.79 16.41
CA TYR A 49 14.32 -15.74 15.88
C TYR A 49 14.30 -15.46 14.36
N ARG A 50 15.44 -15.07 13.79
CA ARG A 50 15.67 -15.01 12.33
C ARG A 50 16.01 -16.42 11.84
N ASP A 51 15.02 -17.31 11.87
CA ASP A 51 15.17 -18.63 11.27
C ASP A 51 15.21 -18.46 9.74
N SER A 52 16.32 -18.84 9.10
CA SER A 52 16.49 -18.77 7.64
C SER A 52 15.48 -19.62 6.86
N HIS A 53 14.69 -20.44 7.57
CA HIS A 53 13.62 -21.27 7.02
C HIS A 53 12.20 -20.80 7.40
N ASP A 54 12.03 -19.66 8.10
CA ASP A 54 10.69 -19.13 8.38
C ASP A 54 10.05 -18.58 7.09
N PRO A 55 8.91 -19.13 6.62
CA PRO A 55 8.23 -18.66 5.41
C PRO A 55 7.79 -17.19 5.49
N ARG A 56 7.71 -16.59 6.69
CA ARG A 56 7.45 -15.15 6.87
C ARG A 56 8.59 -14.26 6.41
N ILE A 57 9.82 -14.78 6.24
CA ILE A 57 10.93 -14.04 5.62
C ILE A 57 10.63 -13.72 4.14
N LYS A 58 9.83 -14.55 3.46
CA LYS A 58 9.37 -14.25 2.09
C LYS A 58 8.35 -13.09 2.07
N ASN A 59 7.59 -12.90 3.13
CA ASN A 59 6.59 -11.82 3.24
C ASN A 59 7.18 -10.50 3.76
N ASN A 60 8.43 -10.50 4.25
CA ASN A 60 9.12 -9.31 4.74
C ASN A 60 10.36 -8.95 3.93
N ALA A 61 10.63 -9.69 2.84
CA ALA A 61 11.47 -9.20 1.77
C ALA A 61 10.67 -8.13 1.04
N SER A 62 10.82 -6.87 1.45
CA SER A 62 10.60 -5.74 0.55
C SER A 62 11.47 -5.99 -0.67
N THR A 63 10.90 -6.59 -1.70
CA THR A 63 11.50 -6.71 -3.03
C THR A 63 11.57 -5.32 -3.60
N VAL A 64 12.57 -4.56 -3.17
CA VAL A 64 13.16 -3.50 -3.98
C VAL A 64 13.85 -4.20 -5.13
N LYS A 65 13.06 -4.70 -6.08
CA LYS A 65 13.53 -4.93 -7.44
C LYS A 65 13.59 -3.54 -8.06
N HIS A 66 14.79 -2.98 -8.13
CA HIS A 66 15.06 -1.88 -9.04
C HIS A 66 14.75 -2.35 -10.46
N LYS A 67 13.59 -1.93 -10.99
CA LYS A 67 13.39 -1.78 -12.43
C LYS A 67 12.48 -0.58 -12.68
N SER A 68 13.07 0.39 -13.38
CA SER A 68 12.47 1.60 -13.93
C SER A 68 11.91 2.59 -12.91
N THR A 69 12.71 3.62 -12.62
CA THR A 69 12.21 4.95 -12.26
C THR A 69 11.29 5.46 -13.38
N ARG A 70 10.04 5.03 -13.40
CA ARG A 70 8.96 5.69 -14.14
C ARG A 70 8.03 6.30 -13.09
N HIS A 71 8.38 7.54 -12.77
CA HIS A 71 7.51 8.58 -12.22
C HIS A 71 6.29 8.05 -11.46
N ASN A 72 6.46 7.82 -10.16
CA ASN A 72 5.34 7.64 -9.21
C ASN A 72 4.67 8.99 -8.95
N THR A 73 4.46 9.76 -10.02
CA THR A 73 4.08 11.17 -10.01
C THR A 73 2.77 11.28 -10.75
N LEU A 74 1.78 11.86 -10.09
CA LEU A 74 0.52 12.22 -10.71
C LEU A 74 0.80 13.14 -11.90
N THR A 75 0.35 12.71 -13.06
CA THR A 75 0.53 13.37 -14.35
C THR A 75 -0.85 13.62 -14.93
N LYS A 76 -1.07 14.83 -15.44
CA LYS A 76 -2.30 15.16 -16.14
C LYS A 76 -2.30 14.49 -17.52
N MET A 77 -3.31 13.67 -17.79
CA MET A 77 -3.56 13.03 -19.08
C MET A 77 -5.04 13.21 -19.44
N SER A 78 -5.33 13.30 -20.73
CA SER A 78 -6.72 13.27 -21.22
C SER A 78 -7.31 11.87 -21.07
N VAL A 79 -8.63 11.77 -20.96
CA VAL A 79 -9.33 10.46 -20.93
C VAL A 79 -8.99 9.62 -22.17
N ALA A 80 -8.83 10.24 -23.34
CA ALA A 80 -8.41 9.57 -24.57
C ALA A 80 -7.02 8.92 -24.42
N GLU A 81 -6.03 9.66 -23.92
CA GLU A 81 -4.68 9.13 -23.67
C GLU A 81 -4.68 8.02 -22.63
N ILE A 82 -5.52 8.12 -21.59
CA ILE A 82 -5.65 7.10 -20.55
C ILE A 82 -6.24 5.81 -21.13
N LYS A 83 -7.32 5.90 -21.92
CA LYS A 83 -7.91 4.74 -22.60
C LYS A 83 -6.91 4.07 -23.53
N GLN A 84 -6.15 4.86 -24.28
CA GLN A 84 -5.08 4.33 -25.13
C GLN A 84 -4.01 3.61 -24.30
N ALA A 85 -3.53 4.20 -23.21
CA ALA A 85 -2.54 3.58 -22.35
C ALA A 85 -3.05 2.26 -21.71
N LEU A 86 -4.32 2.20 -21.32
CA LEU A 86 -4.96 0.98 -20.80
C LEU A 86 -5.02 -0.12 -21.87
N ALA A 87 -5.36 0.23 -23.11
CA ALA A 87 -5.38 -0.73 -24.22
C ALA A 87 -3.97 -1.24 -24.57
N GLU A 88 -2.95 -0.39 -24.45
CA GLU A 88 -1.54 -0.74 -24.71
C GLU A 88 -0.89 -1.56 -23.59
N CYS A 89 -1.41 -1.50 -22.35
CA CYS A 89 -0.85 -2.26 -21.23
C CYS A 89 -0.83 -3.78 -21.48
N GLY A 90 -1.72 -4.30 -22.33
CA GLY A 90 -1.84 -5.73 -22.60
C GLY A 90 -2.14 -6.56 -21.34
N GLN A 91 -2.36 -7.87 -21.50
CA GLN A 91 -2.53 -8.82 -20.38
C GLN A 91 -1.18 -9.11 -19.68
N SER A 92 -0.39 -8.09 -19.38
CA SER A 92 0.92 -8.26 -18.76
C SER A 92 0.81 -8.32 -17.24
N GLU A 93 1.05 -9.54 -16.74
CA GLU A 93 1.22 -9.93 -15.35
C GLU A 93 -0.11 -10.02 -14.56
N LEU A 94 -0.68 -11.23 -14.56
CA LEU A 94 -1.59 -11.70 -13.52
C LEU A 94 -1.07 -11.24 -12.16
N HIS A 95 -1.78 -10.30 -11.55
CA HIS A 95 -1.51 -9.92 -10.17
C HIS A 95 -1.66 -11.19 -9.31
N GLN A 96 -0.56 -11.63 -8.70
CA GLN A 96 -0.58 -12.79 -7.81
C GLN A 96 -1.15 -12.45 -6.43
N ASN A 97 -1.46 -11.17 -6.20
CA ASN A 97 -1.94 -10.63 -4.95
C ASN A 97 -3.00 -9.56 -5.22
N ASP A 98 -4.26 -9.89 -4.91
CA ASP A 98 -5.42 -9.03 -5.11
C ASP A 98 -5.35 -7.76 -4.26
N ASP A 99 -4.76 -7.84 -3.05
CA ASP A 99 -4.61 -6.68 -2.17
C ASP A 99 -3.63 -5.67 -2.74
N GLU A 100 -2.52 -6.15 -3.31
CA GLU A 100 -1.55 -5.30 -3.99
C GLU A 100 -2.17 -4.65 -5.22
N ARG A 101 -2.97 -5.39 -5.99
CA ARG A 101 -3.67 -4.85 -7.15
C ARG A 101 -4.63 -3.73 -6.75
N ALA A 102 -5.45 -3.93 -5.72
CA ALA A 102 -6.37 -2.91 -5.23
C ALA A 102 -5.64 -1.63 -4.79
N GLN A 103 -4.51 -1.77 -4.08
CA GLN A 103 -3.69 -0.63 -3.65
C GLN A 103 -3.09 0.13 -4.83
N LEU A 104 -2.56 -0.60 -5.82
CA LEU A 104 -2.00 0.00 -7.02
C LEU A 104 -3.07 0.70 -7.86
N ALA A 105 -4.27 0.11 -7.98
CA ALA A 105 -5.41 0.69 -8.69
C ALA A 105 -5.83 2.03 -8.09
N ALA A 106 -6.07 2.08 -6.77
CA ALA A 106 -6.40 3.31 -6.07
C ALA A 106 -5.32 4.37 -6.24
N LYS A 107 -4.05 3.97 -6.08
CA LYS A 107 -2.91 4.86 -6.23
C LYS A 107 -2.74 5.37 -7.66
N ALA A 108 -3.06 4.57 -8.67
CA ALA A 108 -2.96 4.96 -10.08
C ALA A 108 -3.82 6.19 -10.39
N VAL A 109 -4.90 6.39 -9.64
CA VAL A 109 -5.90 7.46 -9.86
C VAL A 109 -5.90 8.49 -8.73
N GLY A 110 -4.88 8.46 -7.86
CA GLY A 110 -4.73 9.40 -6.75
C GLY A 110 -5.70 9.21 -5.58
N LEU A 111 -6.35 8.06 -5.49
CA LEU A 111 -7.24 7.71 -4.37
C LEU A 111 -6.48 6.97 -3.27
N TYR A 112 -7.02 7.09 -2.05
CA TYR A 112 -6.58 6.36 -0.88
C TYR A 112 -7.43 5.11 -0.69
N LEU A 113 -6.78 4.01 -0.35
CA LEU A 113 -7.42 2.74 -0.06
C LEU A 113 -7.23 2.40 1.41
N SER A 114 -8.33 2.06 2.08
CA SER A 114 -8.30 1.50 3.44
C SER A 114 -9.12 0.21 3.49
N GLN A 115 -8.90 -0.61 4.51
CA GLN A 115 -9.70 -1.80 4.79
C GLN A 115 -10.50 -1.59 6.08
N GLY A 116 -11.71 -2.12 6.08
CA GLY A 116 -12.60 -2.08 7.23
C GLY A 116 -12.79 -3.44 7.88
N ASP A 117 -12.89 -3.47 9.20
CA ASP A 117 -13.40 -4.65 9.91
C ASP A 117 -14.84 -4.97 9.49
N TYR A 118 -15.22 -6.25 9.60
CA TYR A 118 -16.60 -6.67 9.43
C TYR A 118 -17.37 -6.45 10.75
N ASN A 119 -18.15 -5.37 10.81
CA ASN A 119 -18.92 -4.97 12.01
C ASN A 119 -20.26 -4.34 11.61
N PRO A 120 -21.20 -5.12 11.03
CA PRO A 120 -22.50 -4.60 10.63
C PRO A 120 -23.31 -4.11 11.85
N PRO A 121 -24.14 -3.06 11.71
CA PRO A 121 -24.48 -2.36 10.47
C PRO A 121 -23.52 -1.21 10.11
N ILE A 122 -22.43 -1.04 10.87
CA ILE A 122 -21.54 0.12 10.74
C ILE A 122 -20.57 -0.09 9.57
N THR A 123 -20.03 -1.31 9.42
CA THR A 123 -19.07 -1.66 8.39
C THR A 123 -19.31 -3.08 7.89
N PHE A 124 -19.23 -3.31 6.58
CA PHE A 124 -19.51 -4.62 5.98
C PHE A 124 -18.22 -5.38 5.57
N GLY A 125 -17.08 -5.06 6.19
CA GLY A 125 -15.77 -5.60 5.79
C GLY A 125 -15.23 -4.94 4.52
N GLY A 126 -14.15 -5.47 3.93
CA GLY A 126 -13.68 -5.11 2.59
C GLY A 126 -12.95 -3.77 2.47
N TYR A 127 -12.78 -3.33 1.22
CA TYR A 127 -12.05 -2.13 0.84
C TYR A 127 -12.92 -0.87 0.85
N ARG A 128 -12.26 0.29 1.03
CA ARG A 128 -12.87 1.61 0.96
C ARG A 128 -11.96 2.55 0.21
N LEU A 129 -12.52 3.27 -0.75
CA LEU A 129 -11.83 4.33 -1.49
C LEU A 129 -12.16 5.70 -0.89
N SER A 130 -11.19 6.60 -0.93
CA SER A 130 -11.35 7.99 -0.51
C SER A 130 -10.48 8.92 -1.31
N ILE A 131 -10.97 10.14 -1.57
CA ILE A 131 -10.22 11.22 -2.22
C ILE A 131 -9.24 11.87 -1.21
N VAL A 132 -9.56 11.78 0.08
CA VAL A 132 -8.71 12.28 1.17
C VAL A 132 -8.05 11.14 1.91
N GLU A 133 -6.85 11.37 2.42
CA GLU A 133 -6.15 10.40 3.26
C GLU A 133 -7.05 10.01 4.43
N THR A 134 -7.47 8.75 4.42
CA THR A 134 -8.39 8.22 5.42
C THR A 134 -7.56 7.75 6.61
N PRO A 135 -7.92 8.11 7.85
CA PRO A 135 -7.20 7.60 9.01
C PRO A 135 -7.21 6.06 9.02
N GLU A 136 -6.08 5.45 9.35
CA GLU A 136 -5.93 3.97 9.39
C GLU A 136 -6.93 3.30 10.35
N PHE A 137 -7.53 4.05 11.27
CA PHE A 137 -8.49 3.57 12.26
C PHE A 137 -9.54 4.64 12.59
N GLU A 138 -10.80 4.43 12.20
CA GLU A 138 -11.94 5.16 12.76
C GLU A 138 -12.92 4.15 13.35
N SER A 139 -12.71 3.78 14.62
CA SER A 139 -13.69 2.99 15.36
C SER A 139 -14.96 3.82 15.57
N GLY A 140 -16.08 3.40 14.96
CA GLY A 140 -17.41 3.92 15.27
C GLY A 140 -17.94 5.08 14.41
N HIS A 141 -17.24 5.46 13.33
CA HIS A 141 -17.75 6.45 12.37
C HIS A 141 -18.07 5.80 11.02
N ILE A 142 -19.19 6.24 10.42
CA ILE A 142 -19.53 5.91 9.04
C ILE A 142 -18.81 6.95 8.18
N ILE A 143 -17.78 6.53 7.45
CA ILE A 143 -17.15 7.39 6.44
C ILE A 143 -18.21 7.69 5.37
N ALA A 144 -18.47 8.97 5.10
CA ALA A 144 -19.42 9.37 4.07
C ALA A 144 -18.99 8.77 2.71
N GLY A 145 -19.86 7.99 2.09
CA GLY A 145 -19.56 7.23 0.86
C GLY A 145 -18.94 5.84 1.06
N GLY A 146 -18.58 5.44 2.29
CA GLY A 146 -17.89 4.19 2.61
C GLY A 146 -18.76 3.08 3.26
N ALA A 147 -20.08 3.16 3.10
CA ALA A 147 -21.02 2.27 3.81
C ALA A 147 -21.02 0.80 3.29
N PHE A 148 -20.40 0.52 2.14
CA PHE A 148 -20.30 -0.83 1.60
C PHE A 148 -18.82 -1.16 1.38
N GLY A 149 -18.41 -2.32 1.90
CA GLY A 149 -17.09 -2.88 1.62
C GLY A 149 -16.97 -3.25 0.16
N LEU A 150 -15.98 -2.71 -0.53
CA LEU A 150 -15.68 -3.06 -1.91
C LEU A 150 -14.86 -4.35 -1.96
N SER A 151 -15.14 -5.20 -2.94
CA SER A 151 -14.19 -6.24 -3.36
C SER A 151 -13.03 -5.63 -4.16
N VAL A 152 -12.03 -6.43 -4.53
CA VAL A 152 -10.93 -5.95 -5.37
C VAL A 152 -11.43 -5.55 -6.76
N ASP A 153 -12.35 -6.32 -7.34
CA ASP A 153 -12.94 -6.00 -8.64
C ASP A 153 -13.77 -4.72 -8.57
N ASP A 154 -14.52 -4.52 -7.47
CA ASP A 154 -15.25 -3.27 -7.26
C ASP A 154 -14.29 -2.08 -7.12
N VAL A 155 -13.17 -2.22 -6.40
CA VAL A 155 -12.15 -1.16 -6.30
C VAL A 155 -11.64 -0.77 -7.68
N ILE A 156 -11.33 -1.74 -8.54
CA ILE A 156 -10.82 -1.50 -9.89
C ILE A 156 -11.89 -0.82 -10.75
N PHE A 157 -13.13 -1.32 -10.68
CA PHE A 157 -14.27 -0.75 -11.38
C PHE A 157 -14.49 0.72 -10.99
N GLU A 158 -14.55 1.02 -9.69
CA GLU A 158 -14.75 2.38 -9.19
C GLU A 158 -13.58 3.31 -9.56
N CYS A 159 -12.34 2.81 -9.56
CA CYS A 159 -11.19 3.60 -10.02
C CYS A 159 -11.25 3.91 -11.51
N LEU A 160 -11.68 2.95 -12.34
CA LEU A 160 -11.91 3.15 -13.77
C LEU A 160 -13.04 4.15 -14.00
N ASP A 161 -14.18 3.99 -13.34
CA ASP A 161 -15.34 4.88 -13.48
C ASP A 161 -14.97 6.31 -13.08
N TYR A 162 -14.38 6.48 -11.89
CA TYR A 162 -13.88 7.78 -11.40
C TYR A 162 -12.94 8.47 -12.41
N THR A 163 -12.14 7.69 -13.13
CA THR A 163 -11.14 8.23 -14.07
C THR A 163 -11.70 8.46 -15.47
N LEU A 164 -12.62 7.62 -15.94
CA LEU A 164 -13.05 7.62 -17.35
C LEU A 164 -14.43 8.25 -17.56
N THR A 165 -15.24 8.42 -16.51
CA THR A 165 -16.57 9.05 -16.60
C THR A 165 -16.43 10.49 -17.03
N LEU A 166 -17.09 10.87 -18.13
CA LEU A 166 -17.13 12.23 -18.66
C LEU A 166 -18.34 13.00 -18.11
N MET A 167 -18.15 14.28 -17.86
CA MET A 167 -19.27 15.21 -17.66
C MET A 167 -19.97 15.50 -19.00
N PRO A 168 -21.24 15.95 -19.02
CA PRO A 168 -21.99 16.16 -20.26
C PRO A 168 -21.37 17.15 -21.26
N ASP A 169 -20.52 18.06 -20.78
CA ASP A 169 -19.81 19.08 -21.54
C ASP A 169 -18.35 18.73 -21.85
N GLU A 170 -17.90 17.53 -21.47
CA GLU A 170 -16.53 17.05 -21.69
C GLU A 170 -16.43 16.15 -22.93
N THR A 171 -15.25 16.14 -23.56
CA THR A 171 -14.86 15.13 -24.55
C THR A 171 -13.65 14.35 -24.06
N GLU A 172 -13.41 13.16 -24.61
CA GLU A 172 -12.28 12.33 -24.18
C GLU A 172 -10.92 13.02 -24.37
N GLU A 173 -10.77 13.85 -25.40
CA GLU A 173 -9.53 14.56 -25.72
C GLU A 173 -9.28 15.76 -24.81
N THR A 174 -10.32 16.29 -24.16
CA THR A 174 -10.25 17.54 -23.38
C THR A 174 -10.43 17.34 -21.88
N ALA A 175 -11.06 16.24 -21.47
CA ALA A 175 -11.23 15.87 -20.07
C ALA A 175 -9.89 15.42 -19.47
N MET A 176 -9.27 16.27 -18.66
CA MET A 176 -7.98 15.99 -18.03
C MET A 176 -8.16 15.34 -16.67
N ARG A 177 -7.39 14.27 -16.40
CA ARG A 177 -7.36 13.54 -15.13
C ARG A 177 -5.93 13.42 -14.64
N GLU A 178 -5.76 13.40 -13.33
CA GLU A 178 -4.46 13.15 -12.70
C GLU A 178 -4.31 11.65 -12.43
N VAL A 179 -3.36 11.03 -13.11
CA VAL A 179 -3.08 9.59 -12.98
C VAL A 179 -1.58 9.35 -12.84
N ILE A 180 -1.20 8.18 -12.33
CA ILE A 180 0.18 7.69 -12.37
C ILE A 180 0.28 6.72 -13.55
N PRO A 181 0.84 7.14 -14.71
CA PRO A 181 0.75 6.36 -15.95
C PRO A 181 1.42 4.99 -15.83
N SER A 182 2.46 4.89 -15.00
CA SER A 182 3.17 3.63 -14.74
C SER A 182 2.38 2.61 -13.93
N LEU A 183 1.23 3.00 -13.35
CA LEU A 183 0.36 2.13 -12.56
C LEU A 183 -0.96 1.78 -13.28
N LEU A 184 -1.25 2.36 -14.45
CA LEU A 184 -2.52 2.15 -15.16
C LEU A 184 -2.80 0.68 -15.49
N TYR A 185 -1.75 -0.15 -15.64
CA TYR A 185 -1.90 -1.59 -15.84
C TYR A 185 -2.71 -2.29 -14.74
N SER A 186 -2.69 -1.76 -13.51
CA SER A 186 -3.46 -2.32 -12.38
C SER A 186 -4.97 -2.19 -12.52
N LEU A 187 -5.43 -1.32 -13.43
CA LEU A 187 -6.85 -1.09 -13.72
C LEU A 187 -7.38 -1.99 -14.85
N VAL A 188 -6.52 -2.73 -15.55
CA VAL A 188 -6.96 -3.59 -16.66
C VAL A 188 -7.72 -4.79 -16.09
N SER A 189 -8.96 -5.00 -16.53
CA SER A 189 -9.76 -6.17 -16.13
C SER A 189 -9.17 -7.45 -16.72
N ILE A 190 -9.22 -8.54 -15.96
CA ILE A 190 -8.85 -9.88 -16.44
C ILE A 190 -10.19 -10.56 -16.73
N ASP A 191 -10.54 -10.68 -18.02
CA ASP A 191 -11.71 -11.45 -18.46
C ASP A 191 -11.55 -12.95 -18.22
#